data_AF-A0A2J7TBS9-F1
#
_entry.id   AF-A0A2J7TBS9-F1
#
_cell.length_a   1.000
_cell.length_b   1.000
_cell.length_c   1.000
_cell.angle_alpha   90.00
_cell.angle_beta   90.00
_cell.angle_gamma   90.00
#
_symmetry.space_group_name_H-M   'P 1'
#
loop_
_entity.id
_entity.type
_entity.pdbx_description
1 polymer ?
#
loop_
_entity_poly.entity_id
_entity_poly.type
_entity_poly.pdbx_seq_one_letter_code
_entity_poly.pdbx_strand_id
1 'polypeptide(L)' 'VFLTRQDATTAIARYIDGFYNPIRRHSALGYRSPAQFERAANRRPFASPLNRGKSRVEE' A
#
# COMPACT_ATOMS: atom_id res chain seq x y z
N VAL A 1 21.55 -3.17 21.59
CA VAL A 1 21.02 -2.00 22.36
C VAL A 1 21.59 -0.74 21.74
N PHE A 2 20.80 0.33 21.58
CA PHE A 2 21.28 1.61 21.04
C PHE A 2 21.84 2.48 22.17
N LEU A 3 22.97 3.16 21.91
CA LEU A 3 23.64 4.00 22.92
C LEU A 3 22.94 5.36 23.06
N THR A 4 22.40 5.89 21.97
CA THR A 4 21.67 7.16 21.97
C THR A 4 20.30 7.03 21.31
N ARG A 5 19.41 7.98 21.61
CA ARG A 5 18.12 8.09 20.90
C ARG A 5 18.32 8.32 19.40
N GLN A 6 19.36 9.08 19.03
CA GLN A 6 19.65 9.39 17.63
C GLN A 6 20.04 8.13 16.83
N ASP A 7 20.81 7.23 17.43
CA ASP A 7 21.16 5.95 16.81
C ASP A 7 19.93 5.09 16.55
N ALA A 8 19.04 5.01 17.55
CA ALA A 8 17.79 4.28 17.45
C ALA A 8 16.90 4.85 16.34
N THR A 9 16.73 6.18 16.29
CA THR A 9 15.95 6.86 15.25
C THR A 9 16.52 6.58 13.86
N THR A 10 17.84 6.67 13.71
CA THR A 10 18.52 6.42 12.42
C THR A 10 18.34 4.96 11.98
N ALA A 11 18.49 4.01 12.90
CA ALA A 11 18.29 2.60 12.60
C ALA A 11 16.85 2.28 12.21
N ILE A 12 15.86 2.86 12.90
CA ILE A 12 14.44 2.72 12.59
C ILE A 12 14.12 3.29 11.20
N ALA A 13 14.58 4.50 10.91
CA ALA A 13 14.36 5.12 9.59
C ALA A 13 14.94 4.26 8.47
N ARG A 14 16.19 3.81 8.61
CA ARG A 14 16.83 2.90 7.64
C ARG A 14 16.08 1.59 7.48
N TYR A 15 15.55 1.04 8.57
CA TYR A 15 14.76 -0.18 8.52
C TYR A 15 13.43 0.03 7.78
N ILE A 16 12.71 1.12 8.09
CA ILE A 16 11.42 1.44 7.48
C ILE A 16 11.59 1.67 5.97
N ASP A 17 12.51 2.55 5.59
CA ASP A 17 12.68 2.99 4.20
C ASP A 17 13.48 2.00 3.36
N GLY A 18 14.44 1.30 3.96
CA GLY A 18 15.32 0.37 3.26
C GLY A 18 14.74 -1.05 3.14
N PHE A 19 13.90 -1.48 4.08
CA PHE A 19 13.42 -2.86 4.12
C PHE A 19 11.91 -2.99 4.33
N TYR A 20 11.34 -2.40 5.39
CA TYR A 20 9.96 -2.67 5.77
C TYR A 20 8.96 -2.26 4.69
N ASN A 21 8.98 -0.99 4.29
CA ASN A 21 8.04 -0.46 3.30
C ASN A 21 8.28 -1.01 1.88
N PRO A 22 9.53 -1.04 1.34
CA PRO A 22 9.74 -1.48 -0.03
C PRO A 22 9.82 -3.00 -0.22
N ILE A 23 10.41 -3.75 0.73
CA ILE A 23 10.84 -5.14 0.52
C ILE A 23 10.00 -6.14 1.31
N ARG A 24 9.69 -5.86 2.59
CA ARG A 24 9.08 -6.83 3.49
C ARG A 24 7.70 -7.24 3.01
N ARG A 25 7.50 -8.54 2.75
CA ARG A 25 6.23 -9.09 2.29
C ARG A 25 5.34 -9.51 3.45
N HIS A 26 4.05 -9.23 3.33
CA HIS A 26 3.04 -9.57 4.34
C HIS A 26 1.98 -10.51 3.75
N SER A 27 1.68 -11.61 4.44
CA SER A 27 0.63 -12.57 4.01
C SER A 27 -0.73 -11.90 3.89
N ALA A 28 -1.08 -11.01 4.82
CA ALA A 28 -2.31 -10.20 4.79
C ALA A 28 -2.41 -9.27 3.56
N LEU A 29 -1.28 -8.91 2.94
CA LEU A 29 -1.24 -8.08 1.72
C LEU A 29 -1.07 -8.93 0.45
N GLY A 30 -1.35 -10.24 0.52
CA GLY A 30 -1.13 -11.16 -0.60
C GLY A 30 0.35 -11.31 -0.96
N TYR A 31 1.22 -11.34 0.05
CA TYR A 31 2.68 -11.40 -0.10
C TYR A 31 3.28 -10.22 -0.88
N ARG A 32 2.65 -9.05 -0.80
CA ARG A 32 3.20 -7.77 -1.29
C ARG A 32 3.83 -6.99 -0.15
N SER A 33 4.75 -6.09 -0.50
CA SER A 33 5.21 -5.08 0.46
C SER A 33 4.18 -3.96 0.66
N PRO A 34 4.22 -3.24 1.80
CA PRO A 34 3.32 -2.12 2.04
C PRO A 34 3.29 -1.12 0.89
N ALA A 35 4.46 -0.70 0.39
CA ALA A 35 4.54 0.25 -0.73
C ALA A 35 3.95 -0.32 -2.03
N GLN A 36 4.10 -1.62 -2.31
CA GLN A 36 3.48 -2.25 -3.48
C GLN A 36 1.96 -2.32 -3.34
N PHE A 37 1.46 -2.62 -2.15
CA PHE A 37 0.03 -2.68 -1.87
C PHE A 37 -0.64 -1.32 -2.09
N GLU A 38 -0.08 -0.25 -1.51
CA GLU A 38 -0.59 1.12 -1.67
C GLU A 38 -0.56 1.59 -3.13
N ARG A 39 0.54 1.32 -3.86
CA ARG A 39 0.64 1.63 -5.30
C ARG A 39 -0.44 0.93 -6.12
N ALA A 40 -0.78 -0.31 -5.78
CA ALA A 40 -1.84 -1.05 -6.45
C ALA A 40 -3.23 -0.50 -6.10
N ALA A 41 -3.45 -0.09 -4.85
CA ALA A 41 -4.71 0.53 -4.41
C ALA A 41 -4.94 1.88 -5.10
N ASN A 42 -3.91 2.72 -5.21
CA ASN A 42 -3.98 4.04 -5.86
C ASN A 42 -4.16 3.96 -7.38
N ARG A 43 -3.90 2.80 -7.99
CA ARG A 43 -4.14 2.54 -9.42
C ARG A 43 -5.56 2.06 -9.73
N ARG A 44 -6.41 1.84 -8.73
CA ARG A 44 -7.83 1.62 -9.02
C ARG A 44 -8.39 2.93 -9.59
N PRO A 45 -8.83 2.96 -10.86
CA PRO A 45 -9.63 4.09 -11.29
C PRO A 45 -10.79 4.17 -10.31
N PHE A 46 -11.09 5.37 -9.81
CA PHE A 46 -12.33 5.63 -9.10
C PHE A 46 -13.44 5.02 -9.94
N ALA A 47 -13.95 3.86 -9.54
CA ALA A 47 -15.11 3.29 -10.18
C ALA A 47 -16.24 4.24 -9.82
N SER A 48 -16.52 5.21 -10.70
CA SER A 48 -17.68 6.06 -10.58
C SER A 48 -18.89 5.13 -10.42
N PRO A 49 -19.63 5.19 -9.29
CA PRO A 49 -20.78 4.31 -9.10
C PRO A 49 -21.94 4.61 -10.06
N LEU A 50 -21.79 5.59 -10.95
CA LEU A 50 -22.85 6.15 -11.76
C LEU A 50 -22.79 5.70 -13.21
N ASN A 51 -22.89 4.39 -13.46
CA ASN A 51 -23.38 3.91 -14.76
C ASN A 51 -24.00 2.51 -14.69
N ARG A 52 -24.75 2.22 -13.63
CA ARG A 52 -25.65 1.06 -13.56
C ARG A 52 -27.08 1.54 -13.69
N GLY A 53 -27.47 1.96 -14.89
CA GLY A 53 -28.85 2.42 -15.10
C GLY A 53 -29.11 3.05 -16.45
N LYS A 54 -28.81 2.38 -17.56
CA LYS A 54 -29.50 2.54 -18.85
C LYS A 54 -29.37 1.26 -19.70
N SER A 55 -29.96 0.16 -19.24
CA SER A 55 -30.52 -0.82 -20.19
C SER A 55 -32.00 -0.47 -20.33
N ARG A 56 -32.23 0.38 -21.33
CA ARG A 56 -33.51 0.77 -21.89
C ARG A 56 -34.33 -0.50 -22.17
N VAL A 57 -35.58 -0.50 -21.70
CA VAL A 57 -36.64 -1.36 -22.21
C VAL A 57 -36.75 -1.15 -23.73
N GLU A 58 -36.46 -2.17 -24.52
CA GLU A 58 -36.99 -2.29 -25.88
C GLU A 58 -37.53 -3.71 -26.05
N GLU A 59 -38.86 -3.71 -26.24
CA GLU A 59 -39.78 -4.72 -26.78
C GLU A 59 -39.51 -6.22 -26.61
#